data_AF-A0A0K6I1C2-F1
#
_entry.id   AF-A0A0K6I1C2-F1
#
_cell.length_a   1.000
_cell.length_b   1.000
_cell.length_c   1.000
_cell.angle_alpha   90.00
_cell.angle_beta   90.00
_cell.angle_gamma   90.00
#
_symmetry.space_group_name_H-M   'P 1'
#
loop_
_entity.id
_entity.type
_entity.pdbx_description
1 polymer ?
#
loop_
_entity_poly.entity_id
_entity_poly.type
_entity_poly.pdbx_seq_one_letter_code
_entity_poly.pdbx_strand_id
1 'polypeptide(L)' 'MVALVKRVACTSCDIVVHDMHDIKAAARAKALGVRSVPAVAIDGQLAGCCAGRGVDEAVLRVAGLGQVR' A
#
# COMPACT_ATOMS: atom_id res chain seq x y z
N MET A 1 -5.86 -4.93 7.93
CA MET A 1 -5.26 -3.97 6.98
C MET A 1 -5.95 -3.98 5.61
N VAL A 2 -5.98 -5.09 4.86
CA VAL A 2 -6.52 -5.11 3.47
C VAL A 2 -7.94 -4.56 3.37
N ALA A 3 -8.80 -4.85 4.37
CA ALA A 3 -10.16 -4.30 4.43
C ALA A 3 -10.21 -2.77 4.50
N LEU A 4 -9.26 -2.12 5.17
CA LEU A 4 -9.18 -0.65 5.23
C LEU A 4 -8.90 -0.08 3.84
N VAL A 5 -7.86 -0.60 3.16
CA VAL A 5 -7.48 -0.19 1.80
C VAL A 5 -8.67 -0.35 0.85
N LYS A 6 -9.35 -1.49 0.89
CA LYS A 6 -10.54 -1.75 0.07
C LYS A 6 -11.71 -0.80 0.35
N ARG A 7 -11.92 -0.39 1.60
CA ARG A 7 -12.98 0.57 1.96
C ARG A 7 -12.68 2.00 1.50
N VAL A 8 -11.40 2.37 1.46
CA VAL A 8 -10.96 3.74 1.14
C VAL A 8 -10.76 3.93 -0.36
N ALA A 9 -10.44 2.85 -1.07
CA ALA A 9 -10.23 2.87 -2.52
C ALA A 9 -11.48 3.35 -3.28
N CYS A 10 -11.22 4.06 -4.37
CA CYS A 10 -12.22 4.53 -5.32
C CYS A 10 -12.66 3.39 -6.26
N THR A 11 -13.76 3.58 -6.97
CA THR A 11 -14.27 2.59 -7.95
C THR A 11 -13.31 2.35 -9.12
N SER A 12 -12.47 3.31 -9.46
CA SER A 12 -11.43 3.20 -10.51
C SER A 12 -10.06 2.75 -9.99
N CYS A 13 -9.91 2.58 -8.68
CA CYS A 13 -8.64 2.23 -8.05
C CYS A 13 -8.36 0.74 -8.23
N ASP A 14 -7.26 0.38 -8.90
CA ASP A 14 -6.80 -1.01 -8.98
C ASP A 14 -6.07 -1.42 -7.69
N ILE A 15 -6.43 -2.59 -7.15
CA ILE A 15 -5.88 -3.08 -5.89
C ILE A 15 -5.31 -4.48 -6.11
N VAL A 16 -3.98 -4.56 -6.08
CA VAL A 16 -3.26 -5.83 -6.11
C VAL A 16 -2.74 -6.14 -4.71
N VAL A 17 -3.11 -7.30 -4.16
CA VAL A 17 -2.59 -7.80 -2.88
C VAL A 17 -1.43 -8.73 -3.17
N HIS A 18 -0.27 -8.42 -2.60
CA HIS A 18 0.92 -9.26 -2.68
C HIS A 18 1.13 -10.03 -1.37
N ASP A 19 1.24 -11.35 -1.46
CA ASP A 19 1.61 -12.20 -0.32
C ASP A 19 3.13 -12.16 -0.12
N MET A 20 3.57 -11.91 1.11
CA MET A 20 4.98 -11.74 1.43
C MET A 20 5.79 -13.05 1.42
N HIS A 21 5.10 -14.19 1.41
CA HIS A 21 5.71 -15.51 1.24
C HIS A 21 6.09 -15.82 -0.22
N ASP A 22 5.56 -15.05 -1.19
CA ASP A 22 6.02 -15.12 -2.59
C ASP A 22 7.32 -14.34 -2.77
N ILE A 23 8.36 -15.03 -3.26
CA ILE A 23 9.68 -14.45 -3.51
C ILE A 23 9.63 -13.27 -4.49
N LYS A 24 8.75 -13.30 -5.51
CA LYS A 24 8.61 -12.19 -6.47
C LYS A 24 8.01 -10.96 -5.80
N ALA A 25 7.02 -11.15 -4.95
CA ALA A 25 6.47 -10.09 -4.13
C ALA A 25 7.54 -9.52 -3.18
N ALA A 26 8.36 -10.37 -2.56
CA ALA A 26 9.47 -9.99 -1.70
C ALA A 26 10.54 -9.17 -2.39
N ALA A 27 10.95 -9.57 -3.59
CA ALA A 27 11.86 -8.80 -4.40
C ALA A 27 11.29 -7.40 -4.72
N ARG A 28 10.02 -7.32 -5.12
CA ARG A 28 9.35 -6.05 -5.42
C ARG A 28 9.23 -5.17 -4.18
N ALA A 29 8.79 -5.71 -3.05
CA ALA A 29 8.66 -4.98 -1.79
C ALA A 29 10.01 -4.40 -1.33
N LYS A 30 11.08 -5.19 -1.43
CA LYS A 30 12.45 -4.74 -1.14
C LYS A 30 12.89 -3.60 -2.06
N ALA A 31 12.61 -3.69 -3.36
CA ALA A 31 12.93 -2.64 -4.32
C ALA A 31 12.19 -1.31 -4.04
N LEU A 32 11.00 -1.39 -3.45
CA LEU A 32 10.22 -0.24 -3.00
C LEU A 32 10.63 0.29 -1.61
N GLY A 33 11.61 -0.32 -0.94
CA GLY A 33 12.08 0.09 0.38
C GLY A 33 11.22 -0.40 1.56
N VAL A 34 10.35 -1.38 1.36
CA VAL A 34 9.55 -1.96 2.44
C VAL A 34 10.45 -2.68 3.44
N ARG A 35 10.36 -2.30 4.72
CA ARG A 35 11.14 -2.91 5.82
C ARG A 35 10.31 -3.75 6.77
N SER A 36 8.99 -3.54 6.79
CA SER A 36 8.06 -4.25 7.66
C SER A 36 6.70 -4.37 6.99
N VAL A 37 6.05 -5.50 7.18
CA VAL A 37 4.63 -5.67 6.85
C VAL A 37 3.78 -5.33 8.08
N PRO A 38 2.58 -4.77 7.87
CA PRO A 38 1.88 -4.71 6.59
C PRO A 38 2.09 -3.34 5.88
N ALA A 39 2.24 -3.34 4.54
CA ALA A 39 2.69 -2.17 3.75
C ALA A 39 1.83 -1.90 2.49
N VAL A 40 1.76 -0.63 2.05
CA VAL A 40 0.98 -0.17 0.89
C VAL A 40 1.85 0.67 -0.04
N ALA A 41 1.81 0.38 -1.34
CA ALA A 41 2.40 1.22 -2.36
C ALA A 41 1.31 1.79 -3.27
N ILE A 42 1.41 3.07 -3.60
CA ILE A 42 0.47 3.79 -4.47
C ILE A 42 1.29 4.30 -5.66
N ASP A 43 0.81 4.03 -6.88
CA ASP A 43 1.49 4.41 -8.14
C ASP A 43 2.98 4.01 -8.19
N GLY A 44 3.32 2.86 -7.60
CA GLY A 44 4.69 2.35 -7.57
C GLY A 44 5.60 2.99 -6.52
N GLN A 45 5.06 3.79 -5.59
CA GLN A 45 5.81 4.38 -4.48
C GLN A 45 5.29 3.90 -3.13
N LEU A 46 6.19 3.61 -2.19
CA LEU A 46 5.83 3.20 -0.84
C LEU A 46 5.13 4.35 -0.11
N ALA A 47 3.93 4.10 0.41
CA ALA A 47 3.19 5.10 1.18
C ALA A 47 3.89 5.41 2.51
N GLY A 48 3.96 6.70 2.87
CA GLY A 48 4.70 7.18 4.04
C GLY A 48 4.26 6.58 5.39
N CYS A 49 3.02 6.08 5.50
CA CYS A 49 2.54 5.40 6.71
C CYS A 49 3.34 4.12 7.02
N CYS A 50 3.87 3.45 5.99
CA CYS A 50 4.47 2.13 6.10
C CYS A 50 5.96 2.14 6.50
N ALA A 51 6.52 3.31 6.83
CA ALA A 51 7.91 3.46 7.28
C ALA A 51 8.16 3.05 8.76
N GLY A 52 7.18 2.46 9.44
CA GLY A 52 7.36 1.88 10.79
C GLY A 52 6.22 2.07 11.79
N ARG A 53 5.05 2.61 11.39
CA ARG A 53 3.91 2.88 12.30
C ARG A 53 2.61 2.16 11.94
N GLY A 54 2.65 1.19 11.04
CA GLY A 54 1.43 0.54 10.54
C GLY A 54 0.66 1.45 9.58
N VAL A 55 -0.51 1.00 9.12
CA VAL A 55 -1.28 1.73 8.12
C VAL A 55 -2.15 2.80 8.76
N ASP A 56 -2.05 4.02 8.24
CA ASP A 56 -2.83 5.19 8.62
C ASP A 56 -3.68 5.63 7.41
N GLU A 57 -5.00 5.67 7.59
CA GLU A 57 -5.93 6.04 6.52
C GLU A 57 -5.74 7.49 6.04
N ALA A 58 -5.49 8.44 6.95
CA ALA A 58 -5.33 9.84 6.58
C ALA A 58 -4.10 10.03 5.70
N VAL A 59 -3.00 9.35 6.04
CA VAL A 59 -1.78 9.35 5.22
C VAL A 59 -2.02 8.70 3.86
N LEU A 60 -2.77 7.60 3.79
CA LEU A 60 -3.13 6.96 2.52
C LEU A 60 -3.97 7.88 1.61
N ARG A 61 -4.94 8.61 2.19
CA ARG A 61 -5.76 9.57 1.44
C ARG A 61 -4.93 10.73 0.91
N VAL A 62 -4.00 11.27 1.71
CA VAL A 62 -3.07 12.31 1.27
C VAL A 62 -2.15 11.79 0.15
N ALA A 63 -1.73 10.53 0.23
CA ALA A 63 -0.92 9.87 -0.79
C ALA A 63 -1.71 9.52 -2.08
N GLY A 64 -3.01 9.81 -2.15
CA GLY A 64 -3.82 9.67 -3.36
C GLY A 64 -4.79 8.49 -3.36
N LEU A 65 -4.81 7.65 -2.32
CA LEU A 65 -5.75 6.53 -2.27
C LEU A 65 -7.19 7.03 -2.16
N GLY A 66 -8.04 6.59 -3.08
CA GLY A 66 -9.46 6.93 -3.08
C GLY A 66 -9.80 8.30 -3.68
N GLN A 67 -8.82 9.02 -4.22
CA GLN A 67 -9.07 10.25 -4.97
C GLN A 67 -9.52 9.90 -6.39
N VAL A 68 -10.61 10.51 -6.85
CA VAL A 68 -11.05 10.40 -8.26
C VAL A 68 -10.06 11.21 -9.10
N ARG A 69 -9.39 10.54 -10.02
CA ARG A 69 -8.58 11.16 -11.08
C ARG A 69 -9.34 11.10 -12.40
#